data_AF-A0A534AS00-F1
#
_entry.id   AF-A0A534AS00-F1
#
_cell.length_a   1.000
_cell.length_b   1.000
_cell.length_c   1.000
_cell.angle_alpha   90.00
_cell.angle_beta   90.00
_cell.angle_gamma   90.00
#
_symmetry.space_group_name_H-M   'P 1'
#
loop_
_entity.id
_entity.type
_entity.pdbx_description
1 polymer ?
#
loop_
_entity_poly.entity_id
_entity_poly.type
_entity_poly.pdbx_seq_one_letter_code
_entity_poly.pdbx_strand_id
1 'polypeptide(L)'
;MRRALGAVPLGGRRGRGGRSARAPHARRAHRVVPDRGAAHIGSELLTLFRDEIPAVVRSLRPYIIWSTTIFALAALAGYALVHRYPELIALFASPDLIATVERGKLWTEGLLNIVPSSVLSVQILSRNISVSLFAYCAGFLFGLGTLYILGLNGLMLGAVFAFVSRHGLGGPLASFIVAHGCVELSVLCLSGAAGAAVGEALVRPTHAGRIESFRIAALRSGKLLIACVALLVGCGLIEGYVSPNPGVALWARLGVGVGYWLFMLALLSGRLFGRRAAHPR
;
A
#
# COMPACT_ATOMS: atom_id res chain seq x y z
N MET A 1 10.72 -68.47 53.55
CA MET A 1 10.90 -67.23 54.36
C MET A 1 9.49 -66.70 54.68
N ARG A 2 9.02 -66.91 55.93
CA ARG A 2 7.92 -66.30 56.74
C ARG A 2 6.86 -65.43 56.01
N ARG A 3 5.52 -65.45 56.23
CA ARG A 3 4.50 -65.97 57.20
C ARG A 3 3.12 -65.75 56.49
N ALA A 4 2.15 -66.68 56.41
CA ALA A 4 0.98 -66.89 57.30
C ALA A 4 0.34 -65.61 57.88
N LEU A 5 -0.98 -65.34 58.00
CA LEU A 5 -2.29 -66.00 57.81
C LEU A 5 -3.36 -64.92 58.13
N GLY A 6 -4.60 -65.01 57.60
CA GLY A 6 -5.76 -64.28 58.16
C GLY A 6 -6.94 -64.04 57.20
N ALA A 7 -8.04 -64.77 57.41
CA ALA A 7 -9.28 -64.83 56.63
C ALA A 7 -10.41 -63.94 57.21
N VAL A 8 -11.24 -63.24 56.38
CA VAL A 8 -12.71 -63.44 56.10
C VAL A 8 -13.69 -62.87 57.18
N PRO A 9 -15.00 -62.51 56.97
CA PRO A 9 -15.90 -62.42 55.78
C PRO A 9 -16.77 -61.13 55.60
N LEU A 10 -17.33 -61.01 54.38
CA LEU A 10 -18.71 -60.70 53.91
C LEU A 10 -19.72 -59.86 54.74
N GLY A 11 -20.38 -58.92 54.05
CA GLY A 11 -21.69 -58.39 54.42
C GLY A 11 -22.24 -57.39 53.40
N GLY A 12 -23.12 -57.83 52.49
CA GLY A 12 -23.76 -56.97 51.50
C GLY A 12 -25.09 -56.37 51.98
N ARG A 13 -25.56 -55.31 51.31
CA ARG A 13 -26.98 -55.12 50.99
C ARG A 13 -27.21 -54.03 49.94
N ARG A 14 -28.12 -54.36 49.03
CA ARG A 14 -28.64 -53.60 47.89
C ARG A 14 -29.67 -52.54 48.35
N GLY A 15 -29.81 -51.46 47.56
CA GLY A 15 -30.96 -50.55 47.62
C GLY A 15 -31.15 -49.78 46.30
N ARG A 16 -32.10 -50.23 45.49
CA ARG A 16 -32.59 -49.63 44.23
C ARG A 16 -33.45 -48.39 44.51
N GLY A 17 -33.50 -47.45 43.55
CA GLY A 17 -34.63 -46.51 43.42
C GLY A 17 -34.41 -45.42 42.39
N GLY A 18 -34.86 -45.63 41.15
CA GLY A 18 -34.95 -44.59 40.12
C GLY A 18 -36.35 -43.95 40.05
N ARG A 19 -36.40 -42.72 39.50
CA ARG A 19 -37.49 -42.03 38.76
C ARG A 19 -37.13 -40.53 38.71
N SER A 20 -36.76 -39.97 37.56
CA SER A 20 -37.63 -39.42 36.49
C SER A 20 -38.20 -38.03 36.78
N ALA A 21 -37.89 -37.11 35.86
CA ALA A 21 -38.66 -35.95 35.41
C ALA A 21 -38.66 -34.66 36.26
N ARG A 22 -37.96 -33.62 35.78
CA ARG A 22 -38.53 -32.45 35.07
C ARG A 22 -37.51 -31.31 34.98
N ALA A 23 -37.14 -30.92 33.77
CA ALA A 23 -36.69 -29.55 33.47
C ALA A 23 -37.85 -28.58 33.80
N PRO A 24 -37.56 -27.29 34.07
CA PRO A 24 -37.88 -26.35 33.00
C PRO A 24 -37.04 -25.05 32.92
N HIS A 25 -37.17 -24.42 31.77
CA HIS A 25 -37.02 -22.98 31.48
C HIS A 25 -35.63 -22.38 31.20
N ALA A 26 -35.24 -22.57 29.95
CA ALA A 26 -34.84 -21.52 29.01
C ALA A 26 -34.82 -20.06 29.55
N ARG A 27 -33.61 -19.50 29.61
CA ARG A 27 -33.37 -18.10 29.20
C ARG A 27 -32.17 -18.09 28.25
N ARG A 28 -32.41 -18.52 27.02
CA ARG A 28 -31.57 -18.12 25.88
C ARG A 28 -31.80 -16.61 25.74
N ALA A 29 -30.86 -15.81 26.24
CA ALA A 29 -30.83 -14.39 25.93
C ALA A 29 -30.75 -14.30 24.41
N HIS A 30 -31.85 -13.90 23.78
CA HIS A 30 -31.85 -13.45 22.40
C HIS A 30 -30.83 -12.33 22.33
N ARG A 31 -29.66 -12.64 21.76
CA ARG A 31 -28.70 -11.64 21.33
C ARG A 31 -29.40 -10.92 20.19
N VAL A 32 -30.13 -9.86 20.54
CA VAL A 32 -30.63 -8.88 19.59
C VAL A 32 -29.43 -8.53 18.73
N VAL A 33 -29.46 -8.95 17.47
CA VAL A 33 -28.55 -8.45 16.44
C VAL A 33 -29.06 -7.03 16.22
N PRO A 34 -28.38 -5.99 16.72
CA PRO A 34 -28.82 -4.63 16.40
C PRO A 34 -28.59 -4.45 14.91
N ASP A 35 -29.58 -3.92 14.21
CA ASP A 35 -29.55 -3.61 12.78
C ASP A 35 -28.22 -2.91 12.41
N ARG A 36 -27.32 -3.64 11.73
CA ARG A 36 -25.94 -3.22 11.41
C ARG A 36 -25.87 -2.61 10.01
N GLY A 37 -26.67 -1.58 9.76
CA GLY A 37 -26.92 -1.14 8.38
C GLY A 37 -25.99 -0.07 7.83
N ALA A 38 -25.94 1.11 8.47
CA ALA A 38 -25.39 2.31 7.81
C ALA A 38 -24.60 3.26 8.72
N ALA A 39 -24.89 3.30 10.02
CA ALA A 39 -24.22 4.19 10.97
C ALA A 39 -22.74 3.80 11.28
N HIS A 40 -22.29 2.64 10.80
CA HIS A 40 -20.96 2.09 11.10
C HIS A 40 -19.89 2.38 10.04
N ILE A 41 -20.24 2.49 8.75
CA ILE A 41 -19.23 2.58 7.68
C ILE A 41 -18.38 3.84 7.82
N GLY A 42 -19.00 4.98 8.12
CA GLY A 42 -18.29 6.24 8.31
C GLY A 42 -17.37 6.23 9.55
N SER A 43 -17.81 5.63 10.65
CA SER A 43 -17.01 5.52 11.88
C SER A 43 -15.88 4.49 11.75
N GLU A 44 -16.10 3.41 11.01
CA GLU A 44 -15.07 2.42 10.66
C GLU A 44 -14.01 3.00 9.72
N LEU A 45 -14.42 3.73 8.67
CA LEU A 45 -13.48 4.45 7.79
C LEU A 45 -12.69 5.51 8.55
N LEU A 46 -13.35 6.26 9.42
CA LEU A 46 -12.66 7.24 10.27
C LEU A 46 -11.63 6.55 11.16
N THR A 47 -11.97 5.42 11.79
CA THR A 47 -11.05 4.64 12.62
C THR A 47 -9.89 4.08 11.81
N LEU A 48 -10.15 3.59 10.60
CA LEU A 48 -9.14 3.10 9.66
C LEU A 48 -8.10 4.19 9.32
N PHE A 49 -8.55 5.38 8.89
CA PHE A 49 -7.67 6.49 8.52
C PHE A 49 -7.01 7.17 9.72
N ARG A 50 -7.69 7.22 10.87
CA ARG A 50 -7.19 7.86 12.09
C ARG A 50 -6.17 7.02 12.83
N ASP A 51 -6.47 5.74 13.04
CA ASP A 51 -5.77 4.90 14.01
C ASP A 51 -5.00 3.76 13.33
N GLU A 52 -5.65 3.03 12.43
CA GLU A 52 -5.09 1.80 11.86
C GLU A 52 -4.00 2.07 10.82
N ILE A 53 -4.26 2.92 9.82
CA ILE A 53 -3.28 3.26 8.78
C ILE A 53 -2.00 3.85 9.40
N PRO A 54 -2.06 4.83 10.32
CA PRO A 54 -0.85 5.34 10.97
C PRO A 54 -0.11 4.28 11.80
N ALA A 55 -0.82 3.35 12.43
CA ALA A 55 -0.19 2.24 13.14
C ALA A 55 0.52 1.28 12.18
N VAL A 56 -0.06 0.99 11.02
CA VAL A 56 0.54 0.17 9.96
C VAL A 56 1.80 0.85 9.40
N VAL A 57 1.71 2.14 9.05
CA VAL A 57 2.86 2.91 8.54
C VAL A 57 4.01 2.92 9.54
N ARG A 58 3.72 3.11 10.84
CA ARG A 58 4.75 3.04 11.90
C ARG A 58 5.44 1.69 11.95
N SER A 59 4.71 0.58 11.80
CA SER A 59 5.34 -0.75 11.73
C SER A 59 6.10 -1.02 10.44
N LEU A 60 5.71 -0.36 9.34
CA LEU A 60 6.36 -0.55 8.05
C LEU A 60 7.58 0.36 7.82
N ARG A 61 7.91 1.25 8.77
CA ARG A 61 9.03 2.21 8.67
C ARG A 61 10.33 1.64 8.09
N PRO A 62 10.90 0.52 8.58
CA PRO A 62 12.14 -0.01 8.00
C PRO A 62 11.96 -0.40 6.53
N TYR A 63 10.86 -1.04 6.18
CA TYR A 63 10.53 -1.40 4.80
C TYR A 63 10.35 -0.18 3.91
N ILE A 64 9.70 0.87 4.42
CA ILE A 64 9.52 2.13 3.68
C ILE A 64 10.89 2.74 3.35
N ILE A 65 11.79 2.81 4.33
CA ILE A 65 13.15 3.33 4.12
C ILE A 65 13.88 2.51 3.06
N TRP A 66 13.86 1.17 3.17
CA TRP A 66 14.50 0.30 2.20
C TRP A 66 13.90 0.41 0.80
N SER A 67 12.57 0.37 0.68
CA SER A 67 11.86 0.51 -0.60
C SER A 67 12.15 1.86 -1.26
N THR A 68 12.10 2.96 -0.51
CA THR A 68 12.44 4.29 -1.01
C THR A 68 13.91 4.39 -1.41
N THR A 69 14.82 3.79 -0.64
CA THR A 69 16.26 3.80 -0.95
C THR A 69 16.53 3.03 -2.25
N ILE A 70 15.97 1.84 -2.39
CA ILE A 70 16.14 1.01 -3.61
C ILE A 70 15.56 1.73 -4.82
N PHE A 71 14.36 2.30 -4.69
CA PHE A 71 13.74 3.09 -5.75
C PHE A 71 14.61 4.29 -6.15
N ALA A 72 15.11 5.06 -5.18
CA ALA A 72 15.95 6.23 -5.42
C ALA A 72 17.29 5.86 -6.08
N LEU A 73 17.96 4.81 -5.58
CA LEU A 73 19.20 4.31 -6.18
C LEU A 73 18.98 3.81 -7.61
N ALA A 74 17.87 3.11 -7.85
CA ALA A 74 17.51 2.67 -9.19
C ALA A 74 17.22 3.85 -10.13
N ALA A 75 16.54 4.90 -9.65
CA ALA A 75 16.32 6.12 -10.43
C ALA A 75 17.61 6.85 -10.75
N LEU A 76 18.52 6.99 -9.78
CA LEU A 76 19.84 7.56 -10.03
C LEU A 76 20.65 6.73 -11.02
N ALA A 77 20.61 5.40 -10.90
CA ALA A 77 21.28 4.49 -11.82
C ALA A 77 20.72 4.60 -13.24
N GLY A 78 19.40 4.64 -13.40
CA GLY A 78 18.74 4.78 -14.69
C GLY A 78 19.06 6.12 -15.36
N TYR A 79 19.08 7.20 -14.56
CA TYR A 79 19.50 8.51 -15.04
C TYR A 79 20.96 8.50 -15.49
N ALA A 80 21.87 8.00 -14.64
CA ALA A 80 23.30 7.95 -14.96
C ALA A 80 23.59 7.08 -16.19
N LEU A 81 22.88 5.96 -16.33
CA LEU A 81 23.02 5.02 -17.44
C LEU A 81 22.66 5.69 -18.77
N VAL A 82 21.47 6.27 -18.90
CA VAL A 82 21.03 6.92 -20.14
C VAL A 82 21.74 8.24 -20.39
N HIS A 83 22.14 8.97 -19.33
CA HIS A 83 22.96 10.16 -19.49
C HIS A 83 24.32 9.84 -20.12
N ARG A 84 24.93 8.70 -19.77
CA ARG A 84 26.22 8.24 -20.33
C ARG A 84 26.06 7.57 -21.70
N TYR A 85 25.01 6.75 -21.86
CA TYR A 85 24.74 5.91 -23.02
C TYR A 85 23.30 6.16 -23.52
N PRO A 86 23.07 7.25 -24.28
CA PRO A 86 21.73 7.66 -24.70
C PRO A 86 20.94 6.60 -25.46
N GLU A 87 21.62 5.74 -26.21
CA GLU A 87 21.05 4.62 -26.97
C GLU A 87 20.30 3.61 -26.09
N LEU A 88 20.63 3.52 -24.80
CA LEU A 88 19.98 2.61 -23.86
C LEU A 88 18.56 3.05 -23.50
N ILE A 89 18.10 4.22 -23.94
CA ILE A 89 16.70 4.63 -23.75
C ILE A 89 15.72 3.65 -24.39
N ALA A 90 16.11 2.96 -25.45
CA ALA A 90 15.30 1.94 -26.12
C ALA A 90 14.95 0.73 -25.21
N LEU A 91 15.65 0.56 -24.09
CA LEU A 91 15.33 -0.46 -23.08
C LEU A 91 14.17 -0.04 -22.17
N PHE A 92 13.88 1.26 -22.08
CA PHE A 92 12.94 1.83 -21.10
C PHE A 92 11.74 2.53 -21.75
N ALA A 93 11.89 3.02 -22.98
CA ALA A 93 10.86 3.79 -23.68
C ALA A 93 10.49 3.12 -25.01
N SER A 94 9.24 3.30 -25.44
CA SER A 94 8.79 2.86 -26.75
C SER A 94 9.39 3.72 -27.86
N PRO A 95 9.51 3.18 -29.09
CA PRO A 95 9.96 3.95 -30.26
C PRO A 95 9.12 5.22 -30.48
N ASP A 96 7.81 5.16 -30.23
CA ASP A 96 6.92 6.33 -30.37
C ASP A 96 7.21 7.43 -29.35
N LEU A 97 7.54 7.07 -28.09
CA LEU A 97 7.91 8.05 -27.07
C LEU A 97 9.24 8.71 -27.44
N ILE A 98 10.22 7.90 -27.86
CA ILE A 98 11.54 8.36 -28.30
C ILE A 98 11.39 9.37 -29.44
N ALA A 99 10.69 8.98 -30.52
CA ALA A 99 10.46 9.85 -31.67
C ALA A 99 9.70 11.14 -31.31
N THR A 100 8.81 11.09 -30.30
CA THR A 100 8.07 12.28 -29.84
C THR A 100 8.97 13.29 -29.16
N VAL A 101 9.84 12.81 -28.26
CA VAL A 101 10.82 13.64 -27.54
C VAL A 101 11.88 14.19 -28.48
N GLU A 102 12.32 13.40 -29.46
CA GLU A 102 13.26 13.85 -30.50
C GLU A 102 12.70 14.97 -31.38
N ARG A 103 11.37 15.00 -31.59
CA ARG A 103 10.67 16.12 -32.25
C ARG A 103 10.49 17.36 -31.35
N GLY A 104 11.05 17.35 -30.14
CA GLY A 104 10.96 18.46 -29.19
C GLY A 104 9.58 18.58 -28.53
N LYS A 105 8.81 17.49 -28.44
CA LYS A 105 7.50 17.46 -27.78
C LYS A 105 7.46 16.45 -26.65
N LEU A 106 6.67 16.73 -25.62
CA LEU A 106 6.32 15.72 -24.62
C LEU A 106 5.09 14.93 -25.05
N TRP A 107 5.01 13.68 -24.63
CA TRP A 107 3.80 12.85 -24.84
C TRP A 107 2.58 13.48 -24.16
N THR A 108 2.78 14.23 -23.07
CA THR A 108 1.74 14.97 -22.36
C THR A 108 1.15 16.12 -23.19
N GLU A 109 1.92 16.73 -24.10
CA GLU A 109 1.45 17.83 -24.96
C GLU A 109 0.68 17.31 -26.19
N GLY A 110 1.17 16.24 -26.81
CA GLY A 110 0.55 15.66 -28.00
C GLY A 110 -0.83 15.05 -27.73
N LEU A 111 -1.01 14.49 -26.53
CA LEU A 111 -2.24 13.80 -26.15
C LEU A 111 -3.40 14.75 -25.79
N LEU A 112 -3.12 15.94 -25.24
CA LEU A 112 -4.16 16.90 -24.84
C LEU A 112 -4.93 17.52 -26.01
N ASN A 113 -4.35 17.51 -27.21
CA ASN A 113 -5.00 18.02 -28.43
C ASN A 113 -5.95 17.00 -29.08
N ILE A 114 -5.90 15.73 -28.67
CA ILE A 114 -6.59 14.61 -29.33
C ILE A 114 -7.48 13.85 -28.34
N VAL A 115 -7.08 13.78 -27.07
CA VAL A 115 -7.73 13.01 -26.01
C VAL A 115 -8.15 13.96 -24.89
N PRO A 116 -9.40 13.90 -24.40
CA PRO A 116 -9.83 14.69 -23.25
C PRO A 116 -8.93 14.44 -22.03
N SER A 117 -8.57 15.48 -21.29
CA SER A 117 -7.68 15.38 -20.11
C SER A 117 -8.18 14.40 -19.05
N SER A 118 -9.50 14.22 -18.94
CA SER A 118 -10.14 13.23 -18.06
C SER A 118 -9.81 11.79 -18.46
N VAL A 119 -9.75 11.48 -19.76
CA VAL A 119 -9.44 10.14 -20.27
C VAL A 119 -7.96 9.81 -20.05
N LEU A 120 -7.07 10.77 -20.31
CA LEU A 120 -5.64 10.65 -20.04
C LEU A 120 -5.36 10.41 -18.55
N SER A 121 -5.98 11.24 -17.70
CA SER A 121 -5.90 11.11 -16.25
C SER A 121 -6.33 9.73 -15.78
N VAL A 122 -7.46 9.21 -16.25
CA VAL A 122 -7.94 7.87 -15.87
C VAL A 122 -6.97 6.77 -16.31
N GLN A 123 -6.36 6.88 -17.49
CA GLN A 123 -5.37 5.90 -17.97
C GLN A 123 -4.12 5.90 -17.09
N ILE A 124 -3.56 7.07 -16.78
CA ILE A 124 -2.34 7.19 -15.99
C ILE A 124 -2.61 6.79 -14.53
N LEU A 125 -3.73 7.25 -13.97
CA LEU A 125 -4.24 6.82 -12.67
C LEU A 125 -4.34 5.29 -12.58
N SER A 126 -5.02 4.66 -13.54
CA SER A 126 -5.20 3.20 -13.56
C SER A 126 -3.86 2.50 -13.61
N ARG A 127 -2.92 2.99 -14.43
CA ARG A 127 -1.56 2.46 -14.50
C ARG A 127 -0.83 2.55 -13.16
N ASN A 128 -0.89 3.70 -12.49
CA ASN A 128 -0.22 3.91 -11.19
C ASN A 128 -0.84 3.05 -10.07
N ILE A 129 -2.16 2.88 -10.07
CA ILE A 129 -2.86 1.96 -9.17
C ILE A 129 -2.41 0.52 -9.45
N SER A 130 -2.44 0.08 -10.71
CA SER A 130 -2.04 -1.28 -11.10
C SER A 130 -0.60 -1.58 -10.71
N VAL A 131 0.35 -0.69 -11.00
CA VAL A 131 1.76 -0.88 -10.64
C VAL A 131 1.93 -0.92 -9.12
N SER A 132 1.23 -0.07 -8.36
CA SER A 132 1.30 -0.06 -6.90
C SER A 132 0.75 -1.36 -6.28
N LEU A 133 -0.42 -1.82 -6.76
CA LEU A 133 -1.01 -3.08 -6.32
C LEU A 133 -0.13 -4.28 -6.72
N PHE A 134 0.47 -4.23 -7.92
CA PHE A 134 1.37 -5.28 -8.37
C PHE A 134 2.66 -5.30 -7.55
N ALA A 135 3.24 -4.15 -7.20
CA ALA A 135 4.39 -4.05 -6.31
C ALA A 135 4.11 -4.67 -4.93
N TYR A 136 2.89 -4.52 -4.42
CA TYR A 136 2.43 -5.18 -3.20
C TYR A 136 2.32 -6.69 -3.36
N CYS A 137 1.54 -7.15 -4.35
CA CYS A 137 1.28 -8.58 -4.57
C CYS A 137 2.54 -9.36 -4.93
N ALA A 138 3.44 -8.77 -5.73
CA ALA A 138 4.72 -9.37 -6.09
C ALA A 138 5.63 -9.60 -4.87
N GLY A 139 5.39 -8.86 -3.77
CA GLY A 139 6.06 -9.09 -2.50
C GLY A 139 5.76 -10.46 -1.88
N PHE A 140 4.69 -11.13 -2.30
CA PHE A 140 4.36 -12.48 -1.82
C PHE A 140 5.38 -13.52 -2.29
N LEU A 141 6.19 -13.20 -3.30
CA LEU A 141 7.36 -13.96 -3.71
C LEU A 141 8.58 -13.62 -2.82
N PHE A 142 8.42 -13.79 -1.50
CA PHE A 142 9.46 -13.55 -0.50
C PHE A 142 10.10 -12.14 -0.55
N GLY A 143 9.34 -11.14 -1.00
CA GLY A 143 9.78 -9.75 -1.15
C GLY A 143 10.55 -9.46 -2.44
N LEU A 144 11.07 -10.47 -3.14
CA LEU A 144 11.89 -10.29 -4.35
C LEU A 144 11.11 -9.62 -5.49
N GLY A 145 9.85 -9.98 -5.67
CA GLY A 145 9.01 -9.38 -6.70
C GLY A 145 8.79 -7.89 -6.46
N THR A 146 8.61 -7.46 -5.22
CA THR A 146 8.56 -6.03 -4.89
C THR A 146 9.85 -5.31 -5.29
N LEU A 147 11.01 -5.88 -4.93
CA LEU A 147 12.31 -5.26 -5.23
C LEU A 147 12.50 -5.06 -6.73
N TYR A 148 12.12 -6.07 -7.51
CA TYR A 148 12.14 -6.00 -8.98
C TYR A 148 11.25 -4.87 -9.51
N ILE A 149 10.01 -4.75 -9.03
CA ILE A 149 9.09 -3.70 -9.48
C ILE A 149 9.58 -2.31 -9.10
N LEU A 150 10.07 -2.11 -7.86
CA LEU A 150 10.63 -0.82 -7.45
C LEU A 150 11.89 -0.47 -8.25
N GLY A 151 12.77 -1.44 -8.47
CA GLY A 151 13.99 -1.27 -9.25
C GLY A 151 13.70 -0.88 -10.70
N LEU A 152 12.80 -1.59 -11.38
CA LEU A 152 12.45 -1.27 -12.76
C LEU A 152 11.76 0.09 -12.91
N ASN A 153 10.81 0.42 -12.03
CA ASN A 153 10.13 1.71 -12.10
C ASN A 153 11.09 2.86 -11.77
N GLY A 154 12.00 2.66 -10.81
CA GLY A 154 13.07 3.62 -10.53
C GLY A 154 13.96 3.83 -11.75
N LEU A 155 14.54 2.75 -12.29
CA LEU A 155 15.40 2.79 -13.48
C LEU A 155 14.72 3.51 -14.65
N MET A 156 13.48 3.14 -14.96
CA MET A 156 12.69 3.74 -16.03
C MET A 156 12.46 5.24 -15.81
N LEU A 157 12.10 5.65 -14.59
CA LEU A 157 11.92 7.06 -14.25
C LEU A 157 13.20 7.86 -14.50
N GLY A 158 14.34 7.37 -13.99
CA GLY A 158 15.63 8.00 -14.17
C GLY A 158 16.05 8.11 -15.63
N ALA A 159 15.91 7.01 -16.37
CA ALA A 159 16.21 6.93 -17.80
C ALA A 159 15.42 7.95 -18.63
N VAL A 160 14.11 8.03 -18.42
CA VAL A 160 13.24 8.98 -19.11
C VAL A 160 13.63 10.42 -18.76
N PHE A 161 13.91 10.73 -17.50
CA PHE A 161 14.36 12.07 -17.10
C PHE A 161 15.69 12.45 -17.76
N ALA A 162 16.67 11.54 -17.82
CA ALA A 162 17.94 11.80 -18.49
C ALA A 162 17.75 12.08 -19.98
N PHE A 163 16.97 11.23 -20.66
CA PHE A 163 16.69 11.38 -22.08
C PHE A 163 15.96 12.69 -22.39
N VAL A 164 14.85 12.96 -21.71
CA VAL A 164 14.05 14.18 -21.93
C VAL A 164 14.86 15.45 -21.61
N SER A 165 15.71 15.41 -20.57
CA SER A 165 16.60 16.53 -20.24
C SER A 165 17.62 16.82 -21.34
N ARG A 166 18.14 15.79 -22.01
CA ARG A 166 19.07 15.93 -23.15
C ARG A 166 18.43 16.65 -24.34
N HIS A 167 17.11 16.53 -24.51
CA HIS A 167 16.35 17.21 -25.56
C HIS A 167 15.79 18.57 -25.11
N GLY A 168 16.25 19.14 -24.00
CA GLY A 168 15.80 20.45 -23.51
C GLY A 168 14.39 20.45 -22.88
N LEU A 169 13.79 19.28 -22.70
CA LEU A 169 12.41 19.11 -22.23
C LEU A 169 12.31 18.74 -20.74
N GLY A 170 13.44 18.70 -20.02
CA GLY A 170 13.48 18.32 -18.60
C GLY A 170 12.70 19.28 -17.70
N GLY A 171 12.76 20.59 -17.97
CA GLY A 171 11.98 21.61 -17.27
C GLY A 171 10.47 21.45 -17.46
N PRO A 172 9.98 21.39 -18.71
CA PRO A 172 8.57 21.09 -19.01
C PRO A 172 8.06 19.81 -18.32
N LEU A 173 8.84 18.71 -18.38
CA LEU A 173 8.46 17.46 -17.73
C LEU A 173 8.41 17.59 -16.20
N ALA A 174 9.40 18.25 -15.60
CA ALA A 174 9.41 18.50 -14.16
C ALA A 174 8.23 19.37 -13.72
N SER A 175 7.91 20.43 -14.47
CA SER A 175 6.75 21.29 -14.21
C SER A 175 5.42 20.52 -14.30
N PHE A 176 5.33 19.54 -15.20
CA PHE A 176 4.15 18.68 -15.30
C PHE A 176 4.02 17.77 -14.07
N ILE A 177 5.10 17.07 -13.72
CA ILE A 177 5.09 16.05 -12.66
C ILE A 177 4.98 16.66 -11.26
N VAL A 178 5.49 17.87 -11.03
CA VAL A 178 5.67 18.42 -9.68
C VAL A 178 4.38 18.52 -8.85
N ALA A 179 3.22 18.64 -9.51
CA ALA A 179 1.94 18.76 -8.84
C ALA A 179 1.44 17.46 -8.18
N HIS A 180 1.91 16.28 -8.60
CA HIS A 180 1.43 14.98 -8.09
C HIS A 180 2.54 13.94 -7.87
N GLY A 181 3.65 14.03 -8.59
CA GLY A 181 4.67 12.98 -8.64
C GLY A 181 5.24 12.62 -7.27
N CYS A 182 5.40 13.58 -6.35
CA CYS A 182 5.88 13.28 -5.00
C CYS A 182 4.98 12.28 -4.26
N VAL A 183 3.66 12.40 -4.42
CA VAL A 183 2.67 11.50 -3.79
C VAL A 183 2.65 10.15 -4.51
N GLU A 184 2.67 10.14 -5.84
CA GLU A 184 2.65 8.89 -6.61
C GLU A 184 3.87 8.00 -6.34
N LEU A 185 5.07 8.60 -6.35
CA LEU A 185 6.31 7.89 -6.05
C LEU A 185 6.34 7.39 -4.59
N SER A 186 5.79 8.19 -3.67
CA SER A 186 5.64 7.77 -2.26
C SER A 186 4.69 6.58 -2.14
N VAL A 187 3.55 6.60 -2.83
CA VAL A 187 2.57 5.51 -2.82
C VAL A 187 3.14 4.22 -3.40
N LEU A 188 3.91 4.30 -4.48
CA LEU A 188 4.61 3.13 -5.03
C LEU A 188 5.56 2.52 -3.99
N CYS A 189 6.37 3.36 -3.34
CA CYS A 189 7.30 2.91 -2.29
C CYS A 189 6.56 2.32 -1.07
N LEU A 190 5.44 2.91 -0.65
CA LEU A 190 4.60 2.41 0.45
C LEU A 190 3.98 1.06 0.11
N SER A 191 3.49 0.90 -1.12
CA SER A 191 2.89 -0.36 -1.58
C SER A 191 3.94 -1.46 -1.69
N GLY A 192 5.13 -1.11 -2.18
CA GLY A 192 6.29 -2.00 -2.13
C GLY A 192 6.68 -2.38 -0.71
N ALA A 193 6.81 -1.41 0.20
CA ALA A 193 7.15 -1.68 1.60
C ALA A 193 6.14 -2.62 2.28
N ALA A 194 4.85 -2.44 2.01
CA ALA A 194 3.79 -3.33 2.46
C ALA A 194 3.96 -4.75 1.87
N GLY A 195 4.29 -4.88 0.58
CA GLY A 195 4.52 -6.17 -0.07
C GLY A 195 5.75 -6.89 0.46
N ALA A 196 6.85 -6.17 0.67
CA ALA A 196 8.09 -6.68 1.24
C ALA A 196 7.88 -7.20 2.67
N ALA A 197 7.08 -6.52 3.49
CA ALA A 197 6.75 -6.98 4.84
C ALA A 197 5.95 -8.30 4.83
N VAL A 198 5.04 -8.48 3.87
CA VAL A 198 4.34 -9.76 3.67
C VAL A 198 5.30 -10.85 3.22
N GLY A 199 6.21 -10.53 2.30
CA GLY A 199 7.26 -11.42 1.85
C GLY A 199 8.19 -11.86 2.99
N GLU A 200 8.60 -10.95 3.86
CA GLU A 200 9.42 -11.28 5.02
C GLU A 200 8.69 -12.21 5.99
N ALA A 201 7.39 -12.03 6.20
CA ALA A 201 6.61 -12.93 7.07
C ALA A 201 6.60 -14.39 6.56
N LEU A 202 6.79 -14.62 5.26
CA LEU A 202 7.00 -15.96 4.69
C LEU A 202 8.41 -16.48 4.90
N VAL A 203 9.43 -15.61 4.86
CA VAL A 203 10.85 -15.98 5.06
C VAL A 203 11.16 -16.24 6.53
N ARG A 204 10.73 -15.31 7.40
CA ARG A 204 10.95 -15.29 8.85
C ARG A 204 9.61 -15.17 9.58
N PRO A 205 8.92 -16.30 9.82
CA PRO A 205 7.63 -16.32 10.51
C PRO A 205 7.75 -15.81 11.95
N THR A 206 6.80 -14.98 12.37
CA THR A 206 6.70 -14.47 13.75
C THR A 206 5.59 -15.15 14.57
N HIS A 207 4.79 -16.00 13.93
CA HIS A 207 3.70 -16.77 14.54
C HIS A 207 3.89 -18.27 14.30
N ALA A 208 2.95 -19.09 14.79
CA ALA A 208 3.04 -20.55 14.81
C ALA A 208 3.33 -21.24 13.45
N GLY A 209 3.13 -20.55 12.32
CA GLY A 209 3.52 -21.03 11.00
C GLY A 209 3.68 -19.94 9.94
N ARG A 210 4.24 -20.32 8.78
CA ARG A 210 4.45 -19.41 7.63
C ARG A 210 3.14 -18.85 7.09
N ILE A 211 2.13 -19.70 6.91
CA ILE A 211 0.82 -19.29 6.37
C ILE A 211 0.10 -18.33 7.32
N GLU A 212 0.14 -18.61 8.63
CA GLU A 212 -0.48 -17.72 9.61
C GLU A 212 0.25 -16.37 9.70
N SER A 213 1.59 -16.38 9.71
CA SER A 213 2.39 -15.16 9.67
C SER A 213 2.11 -14.33 8.42
N PHE A 214 2.03 -14.99 7.26
CA PHE A 214 1.66 -14.36 5.99
C PHE A 214 0.26 -13.73 6.04
N ARG A 215 -0.74 -14.47 6.53
CA ARG A 215 -2.12 -13.97 6.63
C ARG A 215 -2.21 -12.75 7.54
N ILE A 216 -1.58 -12.80 8.71
CA ILE A 216 -1.56 -11.68 9.65
C ILE A 216 -0.86 -10.46 9.03
N ALA A 217 0.29 -10.67 8.40
CA ALA A 217 1.02 -9.60 7.71
C ALA A 217 0.16 -8.98 6.61
N ALA A 218 -0.41 -9.79 5.71
CA ALA A 218 -1.21 -9.33 4.57
C ALA A 218 -2.49 -8.58 5.01
N LEU A 219 -3.20 -9.07 6.03
CA LEU A 219 -4.38 -8.39 6.56
C LEU A 219 -4.04 -7.05 7.22
N ARG A 220 -2.87 -6.95 7.85
CA ARG A 220 -2.40 -5.72 8.48
C ARG A 220 -1.90 -4.71 7.44
N SER A 221 -1.00 -5.12 6.56
CA SER A 221 -0.38 -4.25 5.55
C SER A 221 -1.34 -3.85 4.44
N GLY A 222 -2.27 -4.74 4.06
CA GLY A 222 -3.26 -4.48 3.00
C GLY A 222 -4.17 -3.28 3.29
N LYS A 223 -4.39 -2.94 4.56
CA LYS A 223 -5.14 -1.73 4.97
C LYS A 223 -4.51 -0.45 4.44
N LEU A 224 -3.18 -0.41 4.32
CA LEU A 224 -2.46 0.73 3.75
C LEU A 224 -2.83 0.96 2.28
N LEU A 225 -3.16 -0.10 1.53
CA LEU A 225 -3.51 0.03 0.11
C LEU A 225 -4.79 0.85 -0.10
N ILE A 226 -5.72 0.84 0.85
CA ILE A 226 -6.93 1.67 0.79
C ILE A 226 -6.54 3.15 0.79
N ALA A 227 -5.58 3.54 1.63
CA ALA A 227 -5.04 4.90 1.64
C ALA A 227 -4.27 5.20 0.35
N CYS A 228 -3.42 4.27 -0.10
CA CYS A 228 -2.65 4.40 -1.35
C CYS A 228 -3.56 4.66 -2.56
N VAL A 229 -4.63 3.89 -2.72
CA VAL A 229 -5.58 4.06 -3.83
C VAL A 229 -6.29 5.41 -3.72
N ALA A 230 -6.77 5.80 -2.53
CA ALA A 230 -7.41 7.10 -2.33
C ALA A 230 -6.47 8.27 -2.68
N LEU A 231 -5.18 8.15 -2.33
CA LEU A 231 -4.15 9.13 -2.65
C LEU A 231 -3.86 9.18 -4.16
N LEU A 232 -3.77 8.03 -4.82
CA LEU A 232 -3.58 7.98 -6.28
C LEU A 232 -4.76 8.57 -7.03
N VAL A 233 -6.00 8.34 -6.59
CA VAL A 233 -7.19 8.98 -7.19
C VAL A 233 -7.06 10.50 -7.14
N GLY A 234 -6.59 11.06 -6.02
CA GLY A 234 -6.30 12.49 -5.93
C GLY A 234 -5.18 12.94 -6.88
N CYS A 235 -4.11 12.14 -7.04
CA CYS A 235 -3.07 12.40 -8.06
C CYS A 235 -3.66 12.42 -9.48
N GLY A 236 -4.51 11.46 -9.82
CA GLY A 236 -5.17 11.41 -11.12
C GLY A 236 -5.99 12.68 -11.39
N LEU A 237 -6.74 13.17 -10.39
CA LEU A 237 -7.45 14.45 -10.51
C LEU A 237 -6.49 15.63 -10.73
N ILE A 238 -5.39 15.70 -9.98
CA ILE A 238 -4.38 16.76 -10.15
C ILE A 238 -3.76 16.68 -11.56
N GLU A 239 -3.43 15.49 -12.03
CA GLU A 239 -2.87 15.25 -13.35
C GLU A 239 -3.86 15.56 -14.48
N GLY A 240 -5.17 15.33 -14.27
CA GLY A 240 -6.18 15.65 -15.28
C GLY A 240 -6.47 17.14 -15.43
N TYR A 241 -6.37 17.91 -14.34
CA TYR A 241 -6.89 19.29 -14.29
C TYR A 241 -5.83 20.37 -14.01
N VAL A 242 -4.74 20.04 -13.31
CA VAL A 242 -3.71 21.00 -12.86
C VAL A 242 -2.45 20.90 -13.71
N SER A 243 -1.91 19.69 -13.88
CA SER A 243 -0.66 19.45 -14.63
C SER A 243 -0.71 19.92 -16.09
N PRO A 244 -1.77 19.63 -16.87
CA PRO A 244 -1.84 20.02 -18.29
C PRO A 244 -2.34 21.45 -18.50
N ASN A 245 -2.86 22.13 -17.48
CA ASN A 245 -3.50 23.43 -17.65
C ASN A 245 -2.44 24.54 -17.82
N PRO A 246 -2.35 25.20 -18.99
CA PRO A 246 -1.34 26.23 -19.25
C PRO A 246 -1.57 27.50 -18.41
N GLY A 247 -2.79 27.74 -17.93
CA GLY A 247 -3.13 28.88 -17.08
C GLY A 247 -2.66 28.75 -15.63
N VAL A 248 -2.19 27.56 -15.20
CA VAL A 248 -1.67 27.35 -13.85
C VAL A 248 -0.17 27.68 -13.82
N ALA A 249 0.21 28.70 -13.05
CA ALA A 249 1.62 29.05 -12.86
C ALA A 249 2.41 27.95 -12.14
N LEU A 250 3.72 27.87 -12.39
CA LEU A 250 4.61 26.88 -11.76
C LEU A 250 4.52 26.89 -10.23
N TRP A 251 4.45 28.07 -9.61
CA TRP A 251 4.35 28.22 -8.14
C TRP A 251 3.06 27.62 -7.59
N ALA A 252 1.95 27.72 -8.34
CA ALA A 252 0.69 27.11 -7.96
C ALA A 252 0.77 25.58 -8.08
N ARG A 253 1.41 25.04 -9.14
CA ARG A 253 1.67 23.60 -9.26
C ARG A 253 2.53 23.07 -8.12
N LEU A 254 3.58 23.80 -7.76
CA LEU A 254 4.43 23.51 -6.61
C LEU A 254 3.64 23.53 -5.30
N GLY A 255 2.79 24.54 -5.09
CA GLY A 255 1.92 24.65 -3.92
C GLY A 255 0.94 23.48 -3.80
N VAL A 256 0.32 23.07 -4.92
CA VAL A 256 -0.55 21.88 -4.96
C VAL A 256 0.24 20.61 -4.65
N GLY A 257 1.38 20.40 -5.29
CA GLY A 257 2.18 19.19 -5.10
C GLY A 257 2.75 19.05 -3.69
N VAL A 258 3.39 20.11 -3.18
CA VAL A 258 3.92 20.14 -1.81
C VAL A 258 2.77 20.05 -0.81
N GLY A 259 1.69 20.80 -1.00
CA GLY A 259 0.52 20.77 -0.14
C GLY A 259 -0.11 19.38 -0.07
N TYR A 260 -0.25 18.70 -1.21
CA TYR A 260 -0.82 17.35 -1.26
C TYR A 260 0.11 16.29 -0.67
N TRP A 261 1.41 16.44 -0.89
CA TRP A 261 2.41 15.58 -0.26
C TRP A 261 2.46 15.76 1.27
N LEU A 262 2.40 17.00 1.76
CA LEU A 262 2.30 17.27 3.20
C LEU A 262 0.99 16.73 3.79
N PHE A 263 -0.13 16.85 3.07
CA PHE A 263 -1.40 16.23 3.44
C PHE A 263 -1.26 14.71 3.59
N MET A 264 -0.65 14.05 2.60
CA MET A 264 -0.35 12.61 2.67
C MET A 264 0.49 12.28 3.91
N LEU A 265 1.58 13.01 4.16
CA LEU A 265 2.42 12.77 5.35
C LEU A 265 1.66 12.97 6.66
N ALA A 266 0.79 13.99 6.74
CA ALA A 266 -0.06 14.25 7.89
C ALA A 266 -1.09 13.12 8.11
N LEU A 267 -1.62 12.56 7.01
CA LEU A 267 -2.58 11.45 7.00
C LEU A 267 -1.92 10.17 7.51
N LEU A 268 -0.81 9.78 6.87
CA LEU A 268 -0.08 8.56 7.18
C LEU A 268 0.60 8.59 8.55
N SER A 269 0.87 9.77 9.10
CA SER A 269 1.39 9.92 10.47
C SER A 269 0.30 9.96 11.55
N GLY A 270 -0.98 10.09 11.17
CA GLY A 270 -2.12 10.26 12.07
C GLY A 270 -2.21 11.65 12.70
N ARG A 271 -1.44 12.63 12.21
CA ARG A 271 -1.44 14.01 12.73
C ARG A 271 -2.72 14.77 12.37
N LEU A 272 -3.37 14.42 11.27
CA LEU A 272 -4.61 15.06 10.79
C LEU A 272 -5.78 15.01 11.79
N PHE A 273 -5.84 13.98 12.64
CA PHE A 273 -7.02 13.71 13.48
C PHE A 273 -6.78 13.91 14.98
N GLY A 274 -5.60 14.41 15.37
CA GLY A 274 -5.19 14.58 16.77
C GLY A 274 -4.94 13.24 17.48
N ARG A 275 -3.77 13.12 18.14
CA ARG A 275 -3.44 11.95 18.99
C ARG A 275 -4.45 11.87 20.14
N ARG A 276 -5.36 10.89 20.14
CA ARG A 276 -6.00 10.49 21.40
C ARG A 276 -4.91 9.84 22.24
N ALA A 277 -4.67 10.37 23.43
CA ALA A 277 -3.81 9.73 24.42
C ALA A 277 -4.28 8.29 24.57
N ALA A 278 -3.40 7.33 24.32
CA ALA A 278 -3.71 5.92 24.52
C ALA A 278 -4.03 5.75 26.01
N HIS A 279 -5.26 5.37 26.34
CA HIS A 279 -5.56 4.90 27.69
C HIS A 279 -4.78 3.59 27.88
N PRO A 280 -3.88 3.50 28.88
CA PRO A 280 -3.26 2.22 29.21
C PRO A 280 -4.36 1.24 29.59
N ARG A 281 -4.36 0.07 28.95
CA ARG A 281 -5.09 -1.12 29.38
C ARG A 281 -4.11 -2.05 30.07
#